data_AF-B9DJ56-F1
#
_entry.id   AF-B9DJ56-F1
#
_cell.length_a   1.000
_cell.length_b   1.000
_cell.length_c   1.000
_cell.angle_alpha   90.00
_cell.angle_beta   90.00
_cell.angle_gamma   90.00
#
_symmetry.space_group_name_H-M   'P 1'
#
loop_
_entity.id
_entity.type
_entity.pdbx_description
1 polymer ?
#
loop_
_entity_poly.entity_id
_entity_poly.type
_entity_poly.pdbx_seq_one_letter_code
_entity_poly.pdbx_strand_id
1 'polypeptide(L)'
;MKSKFLTPIFSAVATATVILIPQSVHAETTSAPSTKTVSIHDIQGTGHYSPLNNKKVQDVEGIVTYQYDIRGQHYFHMQTPDKKTDNNPNTSEGIIVYTGNKKADVKVGDAIKVTGTVNEYAIDGYDDKAKTDLPVTEINARDDQGGKISIESSNQPLPKPYVIKHVPEAISSNDNFKTFNRNRYAIDYWESLEGMRVQTGNVRSVGPQEHGDLFTVPEDIPAETKNGGLLLKQNDTNGERIPFKMYDNNKARDFNVVTGDHFKGPITGYVNYGFQNYKINVDLEDMKKTYQKGQTQPQPTSITPEKQKLTMASYNLENFSNDVKSSSDDKAQKLANGIVKNMKQPDIIGVTEVQDNDGPGNGGPQGDQSYERLIRAIKTAAGVQNINILILTLK
;
A
#
# COMPACT_ATOMS: atom_id res chain seq x y z
N MET A 1 62.30 -40.91 51.87
CA MET A 1 61.42 -40.71 53.04
C MET A 1 60.10 -41.38 52.73
N LYS A 2 59.83 -42.59 53.28
CA LYS A 2 58.81 -42.87 54.33
C LYS A 2 57.53 -42.02 54.13
N SER A 3 56.34 -42.55 53.88
CA SER A 3 55.65 -43.60 54.66
C SER A 3 54.54 -44.34 53.87
N LYS A 4 54.47 -45.66 54.06
CA LYS A 4 53.28 -46.52 53.88
C LYS A 4 52.27 -46.25 55.01
N PHE A 5 50.96 -46.41 54.75
CA PHE A 5 50.00 -47.05 55.68
C PHE A 5 48.79 -47.63 54.89
N LEU A 6 48.20 -48.69 55.45
CA LEU A 6 47.39 -49.75 54.84
C LEU A 6 45.87 -49.65 55.15
N THR A 7 45.06 -50.30 54.27
CA THR A 7 43.81 -51.10 54.49
C THR A 7 42.50 -50.42 54.94
N PRO A 8 41.30 -51.05 54.76
CA PRO A 8 40.94 -52.38 54.21
C PRO A 8 39.80 -52.38 53.14
N ILE A 9 39.61 -53.54 52.50
CA ILE A 9 38.43 -53.90 51.71
C ILE A 9 37.48 -54.70 52.62
N PHE A 10 36.25 -54.23 52.79
CA PHE A 10 35.16 -55.00 53.40
C PHE A 10 34.19 -55.46 52.30
N SER A 11 34.01 -56.78 52.22
CA SER A 11 32.95 -57.42 51.43
C SER A 11 31.76 -57.63 52.36
N ALA A 12 30.61 -57.04 52.05
CA ALA A 12 29.36 -57.26 52.78
C ALA A 12 28.31 -57.82 51.81
N VAL A 13 27.94 -59.07 52.04
CA VAL A 13 26.80 -59.75 51.41
C VAL A 13 25.52 -59.20 52.04
N ALA A 14 24.66 -58.58 51.24
CA ALA A 14 23.31 -58.20 51.66
C ALA A 14 22.28 -59.04 50.90
N THR A 15 21.54 -59.85 51.65
CA THR A 15 20.38 -60.64 51.23
C THR A 15 19.26 -59.75 50.68
N ALA A 16 18.83 -59.99 49.44
CA ALA A 16 17.68 -59.33 48.83
C ALA A 16 16.38 -59.99 49.32
N THR A 17 15.55 -59.26 50.04
CA THR A 17 14.17 -59.63 50.33
C THR A 17 13.28 -59.03 49.23
N VAL A 18 12.61 -59.87 48.44
CA VAL A 18 11.66 -59.42 47.41
C VAL A 18 10.33 -59.09 48.09
N ILE A 19 9.99 -57.80 48.16
CA ILE A 19 8.66 -57.33 48.54
C ILE A 19 7.88 -57.10 47.25
N LEU A 20 6.88 -57.94 46.97
CA LEU A 20 5.89 -57.70 45.93
C LEU A 20 4.89 -56.66 46.44
N ILE A 21 5.00 -55.43 45.95
CA ILE A 21 3.98 -54.40 46.11
C ILE A 21 3.04 -54.52 44.91
N PRO A 22 1.72 -54.67 45.10
CA PRO A 22 0.77 -54.65 43.98
C PRO A 22 0.78 -53.26 43.35
N GLN A 23 1.18 -53.15 42.09
CA GLN A 23 1.05 -51.91 41.33
C GLN A 23 -0.44 -51.70 41.00
N SER A 24 -1.05 -50.70 41.63
CA SER A 24 -2.28 -50.10 41.15
C SER A 24 -2.00 -49.40 39.82
N VAL A 25 -2.55 -49.94 38.74
CA VAL A 25 -2.55 -49.30 37.42
C VAL A 25 -3.49 -48.10 37.51
N HIS A 26 -2.94 -46.92 37.83
CA HIS A 26 -3.61 -45.67 37.52
C HIS A 26 -3.47 -45.46 36.02
N ALA A 27 -4.60 -45.56 35.31
CA ALA A 27 -4.71 -45.05 33.96
C ALA A 27 -4.52 -43.52 34.05
N GLU A 28 -3.31 -43.04 33.76
CA GLU A 28 -3.11 -41.65 33.43
C GLU A 28 -3.84 -41.38 32.13
N THR A 29 -4.97 -40.70 32.23
CA THR A 29 -5.63 -40.07 31.09
C THR A 29 -4.65 -39.02 30.58
N THR A 30 -3.81 -39.38 29.60
CA THR A 30 -3.03 -38.41 28.84
C THR A 30 -4.01 -37.50 28.11
N SER A 31 -4.31 -36.34 28.70
CA SER A 31 -4.95 -35.25 27.97
C SER A 31 -4.03 -34.91 26.81
N ALA A 32 -4.54 -35.08 25.58
CA ALA A 32 -3.86 -34.59 24.39
C ALA A 32 -3.45 -33.12 24.61
N PRO A 33 -2.25 -32.69 24.21
CA PRO A 33 -1.87 -31.30 24.32
C PRO A 33 -2.91 -30.46 23.59
N SER A 34 -3.48 -29.45 24.26
CA SER A 34 -4.34 -28.49 23.58
C SER A 34 -3.48 -27.80 22.53
N THR A 35 -3.68 -28.16 21.26
CA THR A 35 -3.13 -27.40 20.15
C THR A 35 -3.76 -26.02 20.26
N LYS A 36 -2.99 -25.02 20.70
CA LYS A 36 -3.44 -23.62 20.72
C LYS A 36 -3.99 -23.30 19.33
N THR A 37 -5.28 -23.00 19.22
CA THR A 37 -5.89 -22.57 17.97
C THR A 37 -5.18 -21.29 17.53
N VAL A 38 -4.63 -21.29 16.31
CA VAL A 38 -3.94 -20.13 15.73
C VAL A 38 -4.99 -19.10 15.31
N SER A 39 -4.87 -17.88 15.83
CA SER A 39 -5.72 -16.75 15.46
C SER A 39 -5.03 -15.83 14.45
N ILE A 40 -5.77 -14.91 13.83
CA ILE A 40 -5.19 -14.00 12.81
C ILE A 40 -4.05 -13.15 13.40
N HIS A 41 -4.20 -12.59 14.61
CA HIS A 41 -3.14 -11.84 15.27
C HIS A 41 -1.89 -12.67 15.59
N ASP A 42 -2.01 -13.99 15.82
CA ASP A 42 -0.86 -14.88 15.97
C ASP A 42 -0.10 -15.05 14.63
N ILE A 43 -0.82 -15.00 13.51
CA ILE A 43 -0.24 -15.06 12.15
C ILE A 43 0.42 -13.73 11.80
N GLN A 44 -0.24 -12.61 12.04
CA GLN A 44 0.29 -11.29 11.73
C GLN A 44 1.51 -10.96 12.60
N GLY A 45 1.42 -11.18 13.91
CA GLY A 45 2.51 -10.85 14.84
C GLY A 45 2.73 -9.33 14.99
N THR A 46 3.82 -8.96 15.66
CA THR A 46 4.14 -7.56 16.02
C THR A 46 5.34 -7.01 15.24
N GLY A 47 5.49 -7.40 13.98
CA GLY A 47 6.60 -7.00 13.13
C GLY A 47 6.21 -7.06 11.65
N HIS A 48 7.15 -6.67 10.78
CA HIS A 48 6.97 -6.62 9.32
C HIS A 48 6.91 -7.98 8.62
N TYR A 49 7.03 -9.07 9.37
CA TYR A 49 6.99 -10.43 8.84
C TYR A 49 6.32 -11.33 9.86
N SER A 50 5.44 -12.19 9.35
CA SER A 50 4.74 -13.20 10.11
C SER A 50 5.71 -14.15 10.84
N PRO A 51 5.52 -14.40 12.15
CA PRO A 51 6.23 -15.48 12.85
C PRO A 51 5.85 -16.88 12.35
N LEU A 52 4.78 -16.99 11.56
CA LEU A 52 4.27 -18.23 10.99
C LEU A 52 4.53 -18.35 9.49
N ASN A 53 5.37 -17.49 8.90
CA ASN A 53 5.74 -17.60 7.49
C ASN A 53 6.25 -19.01 7.13
N ASN A 54 5.76 -19.56 6.03
CA ASN A 54 5.95 -20.93 5.55
C ASN A 54 5.42 -22.04 6.48
N LYS A 55 4.55 -21.72 7.45
CA LYS A 55 3.90 -22.71 8.32
C LYS A 55 2.47 -22.97 7.86
N LYS A 56 2.07 -24.24 7.98
CA LYS A 56 0.68 -24.64 7.76
C LYS A 56 -0.15 -24.31 9.00
N VAL A 57 -1.23 -23.56 8.82
CA VAL A 57 -2.22 -23.23 9.84
C VAL A 57 -3.52 -23.95 9.53
N GLN A 58 -4.29 -24.28 10.57
CA GLN A 58 -5.54 -25.02 10.45
C GLN A 58 -6.68 -24.26 11.10
N ASP A 59 -7.82 -24.27 10.43
CA ASP A 59 -9.09 -23.76 10.93
C ASP A 59 -9.03 -22.33 11.52
N VAL A 60 -8.26 -21.45 10.88
CA VAL A 60 -8.18 -20.03 11.26
C VAL A 60 -9.55 -19.39 11.02
N GLU A 61 -10.14 -18.85 12.08
CA GLU A 61 -11.50 -18.30 12.03
C GLU A 61 -11.51 -16.81 11.65
N GLY A 62 -12.50 -16.39 10.88
CA GLY A 62 -12.74 -14.98 10.58
C GLY A 62 -13.99 -14.74 9.74
N ILE A 63 -14.34 -13.46 9.56
CA ILE A 63 -15.46 -13.03 8.72
C ILE A 63 -14.90 -12.46 7.43
N VAL A 64 -15.38 -12.92 6.28
CA VAL A 64 -15.01 -12.37 4.96
C VAL A 64 -15.51 -10.93 4.86
N THR A 65 -14.61 -10.00 4.58
CA THR A 65 -14.94 -8.56 4.57
C THR A 65 -14.80 -7.92 3.19
N TYR A 66 -13.90 -8.43 2.35
CA TYR A 66 -13.64 -7.88 1.02
C TYR A 66 -13.20 -8.96 0.05
N GLN A 67 -13.45 -8.79 -1.25
CA GLN A 67 -12.97 -9.69 -2.30
C GLN A 67 -12.48 -8.88 -3.48
N TYR A 68 -11.40 -9.33 -4.12
CA TYR A 68 -10.85 -8.70 -5.30
C TYR A 68 -10.04 -9.69 -6.13
N ASP A 69 -9.92 -9.38 -7.41
CA ASP A 69 -9.20 -10.20 -8.37
C ASP A 69 -8.05 -9.39 -8.98
N ILE A 70 -6.86 -9.99 -9.08
CA ILE A 70 -5.70 -9.36 -9.72
C ILE A 70 -5.11 -10.35 -10.72
N ARG A 71 -5.06 -9.97 -12.00
CA ARG A 71 -4.42 -10.76 -13.08
C ARG A 71 -4.88 -12.23 -13.11
N GLY A 72 -6.18 -12.47 -12.91
CA GLY A 72 -6.79 -13.80 -12.90
C GLY A 72 -6.52 -14.64 -11.63
N GLN A 73 -5.96 -14.02 -10.59
CA GLN A 73 -5.81 -14.58 -9.25
C GLN A 73 -6.89 -14.02 -8.33
N HIS A 74 -7.40 -14.85 -7.44
CA HIS A 74 -8.51 -14.53 -6.54
C HIS A 74 -8.03 -14.35 -5.10
N TYR A 75 -8.43 -13.24 -4.50
CA TYR A 75 -8.11 -12.88 -3.13
C TYR A 75 -9.36 -12.43 -2.38
N PHE A 76 -9.36 -12.66 -1.07
CA PHE A 76 -10.32 -12.03 -0.18
C PHE A 76 -9.68 -11.67 1.14
N HIS A 77 -10.24 -10.67 1.81
CA HIS A 77 -9.87 -10.33 3.19
C HIS A 77 -10.83 -11.04 4.14
N MET A 78 -10.30 -11.54 5.24
CA MET A 78 -11.09 -11.93 6.39
C MET A 78 -10.56 -11.24 7.64
N GLN A 79 -11.43 -11.00 8.61
CA GLN A 79 -11.05 -10.34 9.86
C GLN A 79 -11.66 -11.03 11.07
N THR A 80 -10.92 -11.06 12.18
CA THR A 80 -11.37 -11.61 13.46
C THR A 80 -12.67 -10.91 13.90
N PRO A 81 -13.70 -11.66 14.32
CA PRO A 81 -14.90 -11.05 14.91
C PRO A 81 -14.55 -10.21 16.14
N ASP A 82 -15.17 -9.04 16.32
CA ASP A 82 -14.87 -8.07 17.41
C ASP A 82 -14.67 -8.73 18.79
N LYS A 83 -15.52 -9.71 19.13
CA LYS A 83 -15.51 -10.43 20.42
C LYS A 83 -14.30 -11.35 20.66
N LYS A 84 -13.47 -11.59 19.64
CA LYS A 84 -12.31 -12.49 19.66
C LYS A 84 -10.97 -11.76 19.43
N THR A 85 -11.00 -10.44 19.30
CA THR A 85 -9.79 -9.63 19.13
C THR A 85 -8.89 -9.68 20.36
N ASP A 86 -7.58 -9.55 20.18
CA ASP A 86 -6.59 -9.55 21.27
C ASP A 86 -6.43 -8.16 21.93
N ASN A 87 -6.99 -7.12 21.30
CA ASN A 87 -6.87 -5.70 21.68
C ASN A 87 -5.42 -5.17 21.71
N ASN A 88 -4.48 -5.85 21.06
CA ASN A 88 -3.12 -5.38 20.88
C ASN A 88 -3.06 -4.50 19.62
N PRO A 89 -2.76 -3.20 19.73
CA PRO A 89 -2.74 -2.33 18.57
C PRO A 89 -1.56 -2.60 17.63
N ASN A 90 -0.58 -3.42 18.02
CA ASN A 90 0.59 -3.76 17.21
C ASN A 90 0.40 -5.03 16.37
N THR A 91 -0.74 -5.70 16.46
CA THR A 91 -1.11 -6.88 15.67
C THR A 91 -2.34 -6.55 14.84
N SER A 92 -2.35 -7.00 13.59
CA SER A 92 -3.56 -6.92 12.77
C SER A 92 -4.53 -8.05 13.11
N GLU A 93 -5.82 -7.73 13.05
CA GLU A 93 -6.92 -8.70 13.13
C GLU A 93 -7.45 -9.09 11.75
N GLY A 94 -6.93 -8.47 10.68
CA GLY A 94 -7.24 -8.76 9.29
C GLY A 94 -6.17 -9.63 8.65
N ILE A 95 -6.54 -10.42 7.66
CA ILE A 95 -5.60 -11.21 6.85
C ILE A 95 -6.12 -11.39 5.44
N ILE A 96 -5.19 -11.49 4.49
CA ILE A 96 -5.48 -11.77 3.09
C ILE A 96 -5.49 -13.29 2.89
N VAL A 97 -6.42 -13.78 2.09
CA VAL A 97 -6.51 -15.19 1.70
C VAL A 97 -6.41 -15.29 0.20
N TYR A 98 -5.45 -16.08 -0.27
CA TYR A 98 -5.21 -16.34 -1.69
C TYR A 98 -5.73 -17.73 -2.06
N THR A 99 -6.58 -17.82 -3.09
CA THR A 99 -7.19 -19.10 -3.53
C THR A 99 -6.75 -19.54 -4.92
N GLY A 100 -5.75 -18.87 -5.51
CA GLY A 100 -5.25 -19.22 -6.83
C GLY A 100 -6.13 -18.71 -7.96
N ASN A 101 -6.14 -19.46 -9.06
CA ASN A 101 -6.99 -19.24 -10.23
C ASN A 101 -8.42 -19.80 -10.06
N LYS A 102 -8.70 -20.47 -8.92
CA LYS A 102 -10.03 -20.96 -8.59
C LYS A 102 -10.62 -20.09 -7.49
N LYS A 103 -11.68 -19.37 -7.83
CA LYS A 103 -12.41 -18.54 -6.88
C LYS A 103 -13.09 -19.41 -5.82
N ALA A 104 -12.91 -19.09 -4.54
CA ALA A 104 -13.69 -19.68 -3.47
C ALA A 104 -15.14 -19.17 -3.51
N ASP A 105 -16.10 -20.06 -3.22
CA ASP A 105 -17.53 -19.71 -3.15
C ASP A 105 -17.89 -19.11 -1.78
N VAL A 106 -17.22 -18.01 -1.42
CA VAL A 106 -17.47 -17.24 -0.19
C VAL A 106 -18.07 -15.88 -0.52
N LYS A 107 -18.81 -15.30 0.43
CA LYS A 107 -19.44 -13.99 0.33
C LYS A 107 -19.02 -13.10 1.49
N VAL A 108 -19.00 -11.79 1.26
CA VAL A 108 -18.83 -10.82 2.34
C VAL A 108 -19.91 -11.06 3.40
N GLY A 109 -19.49 -11.15 4.67
CA GLY A 109 -20.35 -11.52 5.80
C GLY A 109 -20.40 -13.02 6.12
N ASP A 110 -19.74 -13.89 5.35
CA ASP A 110 -19.57 -15.29 5.76
C ASP A 110 -18.54 -15.40 6.89
N ALA A 111 -18.90 -16.09 7.97
CA ALA A 111 -17.93 -16.56 8.96
C ALA A 111 -17.39 -17.91 8.51
N ILE A 112 -16.07 -17.98 8.38
CA ILE A 112 -15.37 -19.11 7.78
C ILE A 112 -14.25 -19.62 8.66
N LYS A 113 -13.79 -20.83 8.36
CA LYS A 113 -12.50 -21.38 8.79
C LYS A 113 -11.62 -21.61 7.59
N VAL A 114 -10.37 -21.18 7.68
CA VAL A 114 -9.37 -21.29 6.62
C VAL A 114 -8.19 -22.13 7.10
N THR A 115 -7.89 -23.16 6.33
CA THR A 115 -6.66 -23.96 6.45
C THR A 115 -5.80 -23.66 5.22
N GLY A 116 -4.50 -23.47 5.43
CA GLY A 116 -3.56 -23.13 4.36
C GLY A 116 -2.14 -22.93 4.87
N THR A 117 -1.27 -22.45 4.01
CA THR A 117 0.11 -22.08 4.36
C THR A 117 0.21 -20.57 4.44
N VAL A 118 0.78 -20.05 5.53
CA VAL A 118 1.06 -18.62 5.67
C VAL A 118 2.26 -18.26 4.80
N ASN A 119 2.13 -17.20 4.00
CA ASN A 119 3.18 -16.68 3.15
C ASN A 119 3.35 -15.18 3.32
N GLU A 120 4.58 -14.74 3.06
CA GLU A 120 4.92 -13.35 2.76
C GLU A 120 4.93 -13.18 1.25
N TYR A 121 4.06 -12.32 0.71
CA TYR A 121 3.89 -12.20 -0.74
C TYR A 121 3.69 -10.77 -1.22
N ALA A 122 4.37 -10.39 -2.31
CA ALA A 122 4.13 -9.12 -2.98
C ALA A 122 3.05 -9.28 -4.06
N ILE A 123 1.78 -9.02 -3.70
CA ILE A 123 0.61 -9.26 -4.56
C ILE A 123 0.65 -8.41 -5.84
N ASP A 124 0.91 -7.10 -5.72
CA ASP A 124 0.91 -6.16 -6.84
C ASP A 124 2.09 -5.19 -6.73
N GLY A 125 2.54 -4.68 -7.88
CA GLY A 125 3.73 -3.85 -7.97
C GLY A 125 4.46 -3.99 -9.31
N TYR A 126 5.62 -3.34 -9.40
CA TYR A 126 6.52 -3.43 -10.55
C TYR A 126 7.15 -4.82 -10.69
N ASP A 127 7.88 -5.04 -11.80
CA ASP A 127 8.49 -6.33 -12.11
C ASP A 127 9.52 -6.79 -11.05
N ASP A 128 10.15 -5.84 -10.35
CA ASP A 128 11.14 -6.06 -9.31
C ASP A 128 10.56 -6.05 -7.88
N LYS A 129 9.23 -5.97 -7.72
CA LYS A 129 8.54 -5.88 -6.40
C LYS A 129 9.00 -6.90 -5.37
N ALA A 130 9.39 -8.11 -5.78
CA ALA A 130 9.91 -9.13 -4.87
C ALA A 130 11.21 -8.71 -4.14
N LYS A 131 11.85 -7.62 -4.57
CA LYS A 131 13.06 -7.04 -3.96
C LYS A 131 12.82 -5.65 -3.37
N THR A 132 11.85 -4.91 -3.89
CA THR A 132 11.66 -3.47 -3.60
C THR A 132 10.44 -3.18 -2.74
N ASP A 133 9.46 -4.07 -2.71
CA ASP A 133 8.21 -3.92 -1.97
C ASP A 133 8.26 -4.73 -0.67
N LEU A 134 7.57 -4.24 0.38
CA LEU A 134 7.22 -5.09 1.51
C LEU A 134 6.23 -6.16 1.04
N PRO A 135 6.35 -7.41 1.52
CA PRO A 135 5.30 -8.40 1.33
C PRO A 135 4.06 -8.03 2.14
N VAL A 136 2.93 -8.65 1.79
CA VAL A 136 1.81 -8.80 2.71
C VAL A 136 1.78 -10.21 3.29
N THR A 137 1.19 -10.34 4.47
CA THR A 137 0.90 -11.62 5.09
C THR A 137 -0.40 -12.20 4.53
N GLU A 138 -0.30 -13.36 3.88
CA GLU A 138 -1.46 -14.08 3.35
C GLU A 138 -1.53 -15.52 3.85
N ILE A 139 -2.74 -16.08 3.86
CA ILE A 139 -2.95 -17.53 3.89
C ILE A 139 -3.17 -18.01 2.45
N ASN A 140 -2.22 -18.76 1.90
CA ASN A 140 -2.44 -19.51 0.67
C ASN A 140 -3.34 -20.72 0.97
N ALA A 141 -4.60 -20.59 0.56
CA ALA A 141 -5.68 -21.55 0.76
C ALA A 141 -6.08 -22.25 -0.55
N ARG A 142 -5.15 -22.36 -1.51
CA ARG A 142 -5.36 -23.11 -2.75
C ARG A 142 -5.69 -24.56 -2.48
N ASP A 143 -6.74 -25.07 -3.11
CA ASP A 143 -7.20 -26.46 -2.92
C ASP A 143 -6.17 -27.48 -3.43
N ASP A 144 -5.49 -27.17 -4.53
CA ASP A 144 -4.40 -27.98 -5.09
C ASP A 144 -3.12 -28.00 -4.23
N GLN A 145 -3.04 -27.17 -3.19
CA GLN A 145 -1.95 -27.15 -2.21
C GLN A 145 -2.41 -27.53 -0.79
N GLY A 146 -3.57 -28.17 -0.68
CA GLY A 146 -4.12 -28.66 0.58
C GLY A 146 -4.68 -27.55 1.48
N GLY A 147 -5.07 -26.43 0.87
CA GLY A 147 -5.91 -25.41 1.47
C GLY A 147 -7.37 -25.84 1.53
N LYS A 148 -8.09 -25.35 2.53
CA LYS A 148 -9.51 -25.66 2.75
C LYS A 148 -10.22 -24.46 3.35
N ILE A 149 -11.40 -24.17 2.85
CA ILE A 149 -12.29 -23.14 3.38
C ILE A 149 -13.63 -23.79 3.73
N SER A 150 -14.09 -23.65 4.97
CA SER A 150 -15.46 -24.02 5.37
C SER A 150 -16.25 -22.79 5.80
N ILE A 151 -17.50 -22.71 5.35
CA ILE A 151 -18.44 -21.68 5.79
C ILE A 151 -19.18 -22.23 6.99
N GLU A 152 -19.03 -21.56 8.13
CA GLU A 152 -19.67 -21.94 9.38
C GLU A 152 -21.05 -21.26 9.51
N SER A 153 -21.17 -20.03 9.02
CA SER A 153 -22.43 -19.30 8.93
C SER A 153 -22.33 -18.14 7.93
N SER A 154 -23.47 -17.69 7.41
CA SER A 154 -23.55 -16.57 6.45
C SER A 154 -24.25 -15.36 7.05
N ASN A 155 -24.13 -14.21 6.38
CA ASN A 155 -24.79 -12.94 6.74
C ASN A 155 -24.49 -12.45 8.15
N GLN A 156 -23.28 -12.70 8.64
CA GLN A 156 -22.80 -12.14 9.91
C GLN A 156 -22.55 -10.63 9.76
N PRO A 157 -22.76 -9.84 10.83
CA PRO A 157 -22.33 -8.44 10.83
C PRO A 157 -20.82 -8.37 10.60
N LEU A 158 -20.39 -7.45 9.75
CA LEU A 158 -18.96 -7.22 9.54
C LEU A 158 -18.30 -6.69 10.81
N PRO A 159 -17.02 -7.05 11.08
CA PRO A 159 -16.23 -6.42 12.12
C PRO A 159 -16.26 -4.89 12.02
N LYS A 160 -16.28 -4.22 13.16
CA LYS A 160 -16.28 -2.75 13.18
C LYS A 160 -15.01 -2.24 12.52
N PRO A 161 -15.10 -1.18 11.68
CA PRO A 161 -13.91 -0.65 11.07
C PRO A 161 -13.03 0.01 12.15
N TYR A 162 -11.72 -0.18 12.06
CA TYR A 162 -10.80 0.61 12.87
C TYR A 162 -10.85 2.06 12.39
N VAL A 163 -11.19 3.00 13.28
CA VAL A 163 -11.17 4.42 12.97
C VAL A 163 -9.73 4.89 12.94
N ILE A 164 -9.25 5.29 11.77
CA ILE A 164 -7.90 5.81 11.57
C ILE A 164 -7.73 7.05 12.44
N LYS A 165 -6.65 7.03 13.24
CA LYS A 165 -6.26 8.11 14.14
C LYS A 165 -5.14 8.91 13.47
N HIS A 166 -4.23 9.44 14.28
CA HIS A 166 -3.05 10.13 13.82
C HIS A 166 -2.04 9.13 13.22
N VAL A 167 -1.89 9.15 11.90
CA VAL A 167 -0.81 8.47 11.18
C VAL A 167 0.49 9.25 11.41
N PRO A 168 1.60 8.62 11.82
CA PRO A 168 2.86 9.33 12.07
C PRO A 168 3.44 10.01 10.83
N GLU A 169 4.11 11.15 11.01
CA GLU A 169 4.76 11.91 9.92
C GLU A 169 6.04 11.24 9.41
N ALA A 170 6.78 10.54 10.27
CA ALA A 170 7.98 9.81 9.86
C ALA A 170 7.59 8.50 9.17
N ILE A 171 8.20 8.20 8.02
CA ILE A 171 7.85 7.02 7.22
C ILE A 171 8.29 5.73 7.91
N SER A 172 9.58 5.62 8.25
CA SER A 172 10.20 4.41 8.78
C SER A 172 11.41 4.71 9.66
N SER A 173 11.83 3.72 10.45
CA SER A 173 13.13 3.73 11.12
C SER A 173 14.26 3.54 10.10
N ASN A 174 15.41 4.17 10.38
CA ASN A 174 16.63 3.98 9.57
C ASN A 174 17.46 2.79 10.09
N ASP A 175 16.83 1.62 10.24
CA ASP A 175 17.46 0.42 10.79
C ASP A 175 17.12 -0.87 10.03
N ASN A 176 16.60 -0.75 8.81
CA ASN A 176 16.14 -1.85 7.96
C ASN A 176 15.05 -2.69 8.65
N PHE A 177 13.98 -2.04 9.12
CA PHE A 177 12.78 -2.67 9.70
C PHE A 177 13.02 -3.52 10.95
N LYS A 178 14.10 -3.27 11.69
CA LYS A 178 14.38 -3.95 12.97
C LYS A 178 13.53 -3.41 14.11
N THR A 179 13.19 -2.12 14.04
CA THR A 179 12.26 -1.48 14.97
C THR A 179 10.84 -1.58 14.42
N PHE A 180 9.90 -1.96 15.27
CA PHE A 180 8.47 -1.87 15.02
C PHE A 180 7.82 -0.98 16.08
N ASN A 181 7.39 0.22 15.67
CA ASN A 181 6.78 1.25 16.50
C ASN A 181 5.74 2.05 15.72
N ARG A 182 4.51 1.53 15.69
CA ARG A 182 3.34 2.14 15.05
C ARG A 182 3.01 3.57 15.45
N ASN A 183 3.46 4.02 16.62
CA ASN A 183 3.19 5.37 17.11
C ASN A 183 4.22 6.38 16.58
N ARG A 184 5.33 5.92 16.00
CA ARG A 184 6.43 6.75 15.50
C ARG A 184 6.57 6.69 13.99
N TYR A 185 6.25 5.56 13.37
CA TYR A 185 6.49 5.33 11.95
C TYR A 185 5.20 4.95 11.22
N ALA A 186 4.94 5.63 10.10
CA ALA A 186 3.77 5.41 9.27
C ALA A 186 3.70 3.97 8.74
N ILE A 187 4.85 3.41 8.34
CA ILE A 187 4.89 2.05 7.80
C ILE A 187 4.45 1.01 8.84
N ASP A 188 4.93 1.12 10.08
CA ASP A 188 4.54 0.27 11.19
C ASP A 188 3.07 0.49 11.59
N TYR A 189 2.57 1.73 11.45
CA TYR A 189 1.16 2.04 11.67
C TYR A 189 0.26 1.27 10.69
N TRP A 190 0.60 1.30 9.40
CA TRP A 190 -0.17 0.61 8.39
C TRP A 190 0.00 -0.91 8.41
N GLU A 191 1.21 -1.41 8.69
CA GLU A 191 1.49 -2.83 8.93
C GLU A 191 0.61 -3.39 10.07
N SER A 192 0.49 -2.64 11.18
CA SER A 192 -0.40 -3.04 12.29
C SER A 192 -1.89 -3.11 11.93
N LEU A 193 -2.28 -2.61 10.76
CA LEU A 193 -3.64 -2.61 10.24
C LEU A 193 -3.78 -3.46 8.97
N GLU A 194 -2.75 -4.20 8.55
CA GLU A 194 -2.75 -4.92 7.29
C GLU A 194 -3.98 -5.84 7.14
N GLY A 195 -4.67 -5.75 6.01
CA GLY A 195 -5.85 -6.56 5.74
C GLY A 195 -7.11 -6.13 6.51
N MET A 196 -6.99 -5.24 7.51
CA MET A 196 -8.13 -4.80 8.32
C MET A 196 -9.06 -3.88 7.55
N ARG A 197 -10.33 -3.95 7.93
CA ARG A 197 -11.35 -2.95 7.62
C ARG A 197 -11.07 -1.69 8.43
N VAL A 198 -10.87 -0.56 7.75
CA VAL A 198 -10.55 0.75 8.35
C VAL A 198 -11.51 1.82 7.89
N GLN A 199 -11.67 2.88 8.68
CA GLN A 199 -12.50 4.04 8.34
C GLN A 199 -11.74 5.34 8.60
N THR A 200 -11.83 6.27 7.65
CA THR A 200 -11.30 7.63 7.79
C THR A 200 -12.44 8.64 8.03
N GLY A 201 -12.07 9.79 8.60
CA GLY A 201 -12.93 10.97 8.66
C GLY A 201 -12.95 11.73 7.33
N ASN A 202 -13.05 13.06 7.40
CA ASN A 202 -12.89 13.88 6.21
C ASN A 202 -11.41 13.96 5.80
N VAL A 203 -11.15 13.91 4.51
CA VAL A 203 -9.80 14.04 3.96
C VAL A 203 -9.77 15.03 2.81
N ARG A 204 -8.60 15.62 2.58
CA ARG A 204 -8.29 16.51 1.46
C ARG A 204 -7.26 15.85 0.56
N SER A 205 -7.47 15.92 -0.75
CA SER A 205 -6.50 15.45 -1.73
C SER A 205 -5.26 16.34 -1.74
N VAL A 206 -4.07 15.73 -1.70
CA VAL A 206 -2.78 16.43 -1.76
C VAL A 206 -2.13 16.37 -3.15
N GLY A 207 -2.74 15.64 -4.09
CA GLY A 207 -2.28 15.45 -5.46
C GLY A 207 -3.42 15.17 -6.42
N PRO A 208 -3.19 15.20 -7.74
CA PRO A 208 -4.14 14.61 -8.68
C PRO A 208 -4.25 13.10 -8.46
N GLN A 209 -5.40 12.53 -8.79
CA GLN A 209 -5.58 11.09 -8.87
C GLN A 209 -4.79 10.53 -10.06
N GLU A 210 -4.12 9.38 -9.88
CA GLU A 210 -3.34 8.73 -10.92
C GLU A 210 -3.43 7.21 -10.80
N HIS A 211 -3.64 6.47 -11.91
CA HIS A 211 -3.71 4.99 -11.92
C HIS A 211 -4.73 4.34 -10.95
N GLY A 212 -5.76 5.09 -10.54
CA GLY A 212 -6.74 4.72 -9.52
C GLY A 212 -6.26 4.93 -8.08
N ASP A 213 -5.05 5.45 -7.91
CA ASP A 213 -4.46 5.86 -6.64
C ASP A 213 -4.79 7.32 -6.33
N LEU A 214 -5.06 7.59 -5.06
CA LEU A 214 -5.36 8.93 -4.57
C LEU A 214 -4.66 9.14 -3.24
N PHE A 215 -3.83 10.18 -3.15
CA PHE A 215 -3.15 10.55 -1.92
C PHE A 215 -3.88 11.69 -1.23
N THR A 216 -4.22 11.48 0.04
CA THR A 216 -4.97 12.45 0.84
C THR A 216 -4.30 12.68 2.18
N VAL A 217 -4.82 13.64 2.94
CA VAL A 217 -4.49 13.88 4.33
C VAL A 217 -5.77 14.26 5.09
N PRO A 218 -5.92 13.94 6.38
CA PRO A 218 -6.99 14.46 7.23
C PRO A 218 -7.21 15.98 7.06
N GLU A 219 -8.48 16.43 7.02
CA GLU A 219 -8.81 17.85 6.79
C GLU A 219 -8.30 18.81 7.88
N ASP A 220 -8.03 18.31 9.08
CA ASP A 220 -7.47 19.08 10.19
C ASP A 220 -5.96 19.34 10.04
N ILE A 221 -5.29 18.66 9.11
CA ILE A 221 -3.91 18.98 8.73
C ILE A 221 -3.92 20.18 7.77
N PRO A 222 -3.23 21.29 8.11
CA PRO A 222 -3.18 22.49 7.28
C PRO A 222 -2.60 22.23 5.89
N ALA A 223 -3.03 23.03 4.92
CA ALA A 223 -2.39 23.07 3.61
C ALA A 223 -1.09 23.89 3.64
N GLU A 224 -0.09 23.45 2.90
CA GLU A 224 1.20 24.13 2.79
C GLU A 224 1.41 24.80 1.43
N THR A 225 0.62 24.41 0.43
CA THR A 225 0.59 25.04 -0.88
C THR A 225 -0.73 25.77 -1.10
N LYS A 226 -0.71 26.78 -1.99
CA LYS A 226 -1.91 27.57 -2.37
C LYS A 226 -3.07 26.70 -2.87
N ASN A 227 -2.77 25.53 -3.42
CA ASN A 227 -3.75 24.62 -4.01
C ASN A 227 -4.19 23.51 -3.04
N GLY A 228 -3.78 23.56 -1.77
CA GLY A 228 -4.17 22.53 -0.81
C GLY A 228 -3.27 21.29 -0.84
N GLY A 229 -1.99 21.41 -1.18
CA GLY A 229 -1.01 20.33 -1.11
C GLY A 229 -0.13 20.38 0.14
N LEU A 230 0.72 19.36 0.29
CA LEU A 230 1.80 19.30 1.28
C LEU A 230 3.15 19.49 0.59
N LEU A 231 4.14 20.05 1.28
CA LEU A 231 5.50 20.20 0.75
C LEU A 231 6.38 19.03 1.21
N LEU A 232 7.21 18.53 0.30
CA LEU A 232 8.31 17.65 0.66
C LEU A 232 9.42 18.49 1.31
N LYS A 233 9.81 18.16 2.54
CA LYS A 233 10.84 18.87 3.31
C LYS A 233 11.95 17.90 3.71
N GLN A 234 13.12 18.44 4.06
CA GLN A 234 14.30 17.65 4.41
C GLN A 234 14.05 16.63 5.54
N ASN A 235 13.23 16.99 6.53
CA ASN A 235 12.95 16.16 7.70
C ASN A 235 11.48 15.70 7.78
N ASP A 236 10.72 15.92 6.70
CA ASP A 236 9.29 15.63 6.65
C ASP A 236 8.93 15.23 5.21
N THR A 237 8.74 13.93 5.05
CA THR A 237 8.36 13.29 3.79
C THR A 237 6.88 12.96 3.74
N ASN A 238 6.09 13.55 4.64
CA ASN A 238 4.63 13.44 4.72
C ASN A 238 4.15 11.99 4.95
N GLY A 239 4.56 11.34 6.04
CA GLY A 239 4.11 9.97 6.38
C GLY A 239 2.65 9.89 6.81
N GLU A 240 2.08 11.01 7.25
CA GLU A 240 0.71 11.18 7.71
C GLU A 240 -0.34 11.15 6.59
N ARG A 241 0.11 11.01 5.33
CA ARG A 241 -0.77 10.81 4.19
C ARG A 241 -1.58 9.52 4.35
N ILE A 242 -2.81 9.56 3.82
CA ILE A 242 -3.71 8.41 3.72
C ILE A 242 -3.92 8.12 2.23
N PRO A 243 -3.23 7.10 1.68
CA PRO A 243 -3.41 6.68 0.30
C PRO A 243 -4.65 5.80 0.14
N PHE A 244 -5.36 5.97 -0.97
CA PHE A 244 -6.48 5.13 -1.37
C PHE A 244 -6.19 4.47 -2.71
N LYS A 245 -6.66 3.23 -2.88
CA LYS A 245 -6.80 2.57 -4.18
C LYS A 245 -8.27 2.34 -4.48
N MET A 246 -8.75 2.92 -5.56
CA MET A 246 -10.16 2.83 -5.95
C MET A 246 -10.40 1.66 -6.90
N TYR A 247 -11.49 0.93 -6.66
CA TYR A 247 -11.96 -0.20 -7.47
C TYR A 247 -13.41 0.03 -7.94
N ASP A 248 -13.80 -0.31 -9.17
CA ASP A 248 -13.00 -0.86 -10.28
C ASP A 248 -11.90 0.11 -10.74
N ASN A 249 -10.66 -0.38 -10.76
CA ASN A 249 -9.48 0.43 -11.05
C ASN A 249 -9.51 1.07 -12.44
N ASN A 250 -10.08 0.39 -13.43
CA ASN A 250 -10.13 0.91 -14.79
C ASN A 250 -11.01 2.16 -14.87
N LYS A 251 -12.18 2.10 -14.22
CA LYS A 251 -13.11 3.23 -14.14
C LYS A 251 -12.59 4.33 -13.22
N ALA A 252 -11.85 3.97 -12.18
CA ALA A 252 -11.28 4.93 -11.25
C ALA A 252 -10.25 5.87 -11.90
N ARG A 253 -9.63 5.47 -13.02
CA ARG A 253 -8.71 6.32 -13.80
C ARG A 253 -9.39 7.50 -14.48
N ASP A 254 -10.71 7.44 -14.68
CA ASP A 254 -11.49 8.54 -15.24
C ASP A 254 -12.04 9.47 -14.14
N PHE A 255 -11.81 9.14 -12.88
CA PHE A 255 -12.30 9.94 -11.77
C PHE A 255 -11.36 11.13 -11.52
N ASN A 256 -11.69 12.25 -12.15
CA ASN A 256 -10.92 13.48 -12.10
C ASN A 256 -10.96 14.15 -10.72
N VAL A 257 -9.96 13.84 -9.90
CA VAL A 257 -9.68 14.47 -8.60
C VAL A 257 -8.40 15.27 -8.71
N VAL A 258 -8.39 16.49 -8.20
CA VAL A 258 -7.22 17.39 -8.21
C VAL A 258 -6.78 17.74 -6.80
N THR A 259 -5.57 18.29 -6.65
CA THR A 259 -5.07 18.81 -5.38
C THR A 259 -6.04 19.84 -4.80
N GLY A 260 -6.38 19.68 -3.51
CA GLY A 260 -7.32 20.54 -2.80
C GLY A 260 -8.78 20.13 -2.95
N ASP A 261 -9.12 19.08 -3.69
CA ASP A 261 -10.44 18.46 -3.59
C ASP A 261 -10.63 17.78 -2.22
N HIS A 262 -11.88 17.55 -1.84
CA HIS A 262 -12.25 17.06 -0.51
C HIS A 262 -13.10 15.81 -0.60
N PHE A 263 -13.08 14.99 0.45
CA PHE A 263 -13.97 13.85 0.63
C PHE A 263 -14.56 13.89 2.03
N LYS A 264 -15.89 14.00 2.13
CA LYS A 264 -16.60 14.01 3.40
C LYS A 264 -16.87 12.60 3.88
N GLY A 265 -16.14 12.20 4.90
CA GLY A 265 -16.28 10.89 5.50
C GLY A 265 -17.63 10.70 6.21
N PRO A 266 -17.89 9.49 6.71
CA PRO A 266 -16.92 8.41 6.83
C PRO A 266 -16.63 7.68 5.50
N ILE A 267 -15.35 7.39 5.24
CA ILE A 267 -14.93 6.53 4.11
C ILE A 267 -14.39 5.24 4.70
N THR A 268 -14.97 4.10 4.31
CA THR A 268 -14.55 2.78 4.80
C THR A 268 -13.91 1.97 3.68
N GLY A 269 -12.82 1.28 3.99
CA GLY A 269 -12.13 0.39 3.06
C GLY A 269 -11.24 -0.60 3.78
N TYR A 270 -10.27 -1.17 3.06
CA TYR A 270 -9.43 -2.28 3.52
C TYR A 270 -7.96 -1.97 3.29
N VAL A 271 -7.13 -2.12 4.31
CA VAL A 271 -5.68 -1.88 4.17
C VAL A 271 -5.05 -3.00 3.35
N ASN A 272 -4.29 -2.62 2.34
CA ASN A 272 -3.50 -3.52 1.50
C ASN A 272 -2.20 -2.82 1.11
N TYR A 273 -1.25 -3.57 0.55
CA TYR A 273 0.05 -3.04 0.12
C TYR A 273 0.30 -3.37 -1.35
N GLY A 274 0.91 -2.41 -2.05
CA GLY A 274 1.46 -2.64 -3.39
C GLY A 274 1.97 -1.36 -4.03
N PHE A 275 2.93 -1.50 -4.93
CA PHE A 275 3.68 -0.36 -5.49
C PHE A 275 4.30 0.50 -4.38
N GLN A 276 4.98 -0.16 -3.43
CA GLN A 276 5.76 0.47 -2.35
C GLN A 276 4.95 1.33 -1.37
N ASN A 277 3.63 1.15 -1.30
CA ASN A 277 2.76 1.93 -0.44
C ASN A 277 1.65 1.06 0.17
N TYR A 278 1.37 1.26 1.45
CA TYR A 278 0.09 0.88 2.03
C TYR A 278 -1.01 1.80 1.51
N LYS A 279 -2.17 1.21 1.23
CA LYS A 279 -3.33 1.89 0.66
C LYS A 279 -4.60 1.35 1.28
N ILE A 280 -5.63 2.19 1.34
CA ILE A 280 -6.98 1.77 1.66
C ILE A 280 -7.71 1.46 0.35
N ASN A 281 -7.99 0.18 0.11
CA ASN A 281 -8.81 -0.27 -1.01
C ASN A 281 -10.27 0.11 -0.74
N VAL A 282 -10.87 0.86 -1.67
CA VAL A 282 -12.24 1.41 -1.57
C VAL A 282 -13.00 1.22 -2.86
N ASP A 283 -14.33 1.15 -2.78
CA ASP A 283 -15.19 1.19 -3.96
C ASP A 283 -15.25 2.63 -4.53
N LEU A 284 -15.13 2.73 -5.85
CA LEU A 284 -15.15 3.99 -6.57
C LEU A 284 -16.46 4.74 -6.37
N GLU A 285 -17.60 4.05 -6.35
CA GLU A 285 -18.90 4.69 -6.19
C GLU A 285 -19.09 5.22 -4.76
N ASP A 286 -18.49 4.58 -3.77
CA ASP A 286 -18.46 5.10 -2.40
C ASP A 286 -17.56 6.34 -2.28
N MET A 287 -16.41 6.35 -2.97
CA MET A 287 -15.57 7.55 -3.06
C MET A 287 -16.27 8.71 -3.76
N LYS A 288 -17.00 8.46 -4.86
CA LYS A 288 -17.77 9.50 -5.56
C LYS A 288 -18.88 10.11 -4.71
N LYS A 289 -19.54 9.33 -3.84
CA LYS A 289 -20.59 9.84 -2.94
C LYS A 289 -20.06 10.83 -1.90
N THR A 290 -18.79 10.67 -1.50
CA THR A 290 -18.16 11.53 -0.49
C THR A 290 -17.42 12.72 -1.10
N TYR A 291 -17.16 12.68 -2.41
CA TYR A 291 -16.38 13.68 -3.12
C TYR A 291 -17.03 15.07 -3.14
N GLN A 292 -16.20 16.08 -2.91
CA GLN A 292 -16.52 17.49 -3.02
C GLN A 292 -15.39 18.20 -3.77
N LYS A 293 -15.75 18.85 -4.87
CA LYS A 293 -14.80 19.62 -5.66
C LYS A 293 -14.26 20.80 -4.86
N GLY A 294 -12.94 20.95 -4.85
CA GLY A 294 -12.24 22.08 -4.27
C GLY A 294 -12.37 23.34 -5.13
N GLN A 295 -11.72 24.41 -4.68
CA GLN A 295 -11.70 25.71 -5.39
C GLN A 295 -10.47 25.89 -6.29
N THR A 296 -9.58 24.89 -6.34
CA THR A 296 -8.36 24.92 -7.14
C THR A 296 -8.70 25.03 -8.63
N GLN A 297 -8.15 26.06 -9.28
CA GLN A 297 -8.27 26.26 -10.72
C GLN A 297 -6.93 26.75 -11.28
N PRO A 298 -6.55 26.35 -12.51
CA PRO A 298 -5.38 26.91 -13.18
C PRO A 298 -5.44 28.43 -13.23
N GLN A 299 -4.36 29.10 -12.81
CA GLN A 299 -4.25 30.56 -12.83
C GLN A 299 -3.21 31.00 -13.86
N PRO A 300 -3.51 31.97 -14.75
CA PRO A 300 -2.51 32.54 -15.63
C PRO A 300 -1.50 33.38 -14.84
N THR A 301 -0.34 33.64 -15.45
CA THR A 301 0.67 34.54 -14.87
C THR A 301 0.12 35.96 -14.72
N SER A 302 0.52 36.63 -13.63
CA SER A 302 0.27 38.06 -13.44
C SER A 302 1.20 38.93 -14.28
N ILE A 303 2.29 38.38 -14.83
CA ILE A 303 3.23 39.10 -15.69
C ILE A 303 2.50 39.55 -16.96
N THR A 304 2.72 40.78 -17.39
CA THR A 304 2.22 41.31 -18.67
C THR A 304 3.43 41.53 -19.58
N PRO A 305 3.48 40.92 -20.78
CA PRO A 305 4.56 41.15 -21.73
C PRO A 305 4.65 42.62 -22.14
N GLU A 306 5.87 43.15 -22.22
CA GLU A 306 6.14 44.53 -22.62
C GLU A 306 7.33 44.55 -23.59
N LYS A 307 7.26 45.36 -24.65
CA LYS A 307 8.27 45.38 -25.73
C LYS A 307 9.70 45.67 -25.27
N GLN A 308 9.87 46.33 -24.12
CA GLN A 308 11.19 46.72 -23.58
C GLN A 308 11.67 45.79 -22.45
N LYS A 309 10.94 44.69 -22.19
CA LYS A 309 11.27 43.72 -21.15
C LYS A 309 11.41 42.35 -21.77
N LEU A 310 12.31 41.55 -21.22
CA LEU A 310 12.46 40.14 -21.58
C LEU A 310 11.68 39.29 -20.56
N THR A 311 10.77 38.46 -21.04
CA THR A 311 10.02 37.50 -20.23
C THR A 311 10.64 36.11 -20.34
N MET A 312 10.87 35.48 -19.18
CA MET A 312 11.48 34.16 -19.10
C MET A 312 10.61 33.27 -18.21
N ALA A 313 10.42 32.01 -18.61
CA ALA A 313 9.71 31.00 -17.84
C ALA A 313 10.47 29.68 -17.81
N SER A 314 10.22 28.86 -16.79
CA SER A 314 10.59 27.45 -16.76
C SER A 314 9.34 26.58 -16.74
N TYR A 315 9.31 25.49 -17.49
CA TYR A 315 8.13 24.62 -17.57
C TYR A 315 8.50 23.14 -17.68
N ASN A 316 7.94 22.33 -16.79
CA ASN A 316 8.06 20.89 -16.84
C ASN A 316 7.03 20.33 -17.83
N LEU A 317 7.47 19.47 -18.76
CA LEU A 317 6.60 18.88 -19.79
C LEU A 317 6.09 17.47 -19.44
N GLU A 318 6.41 16.98 -18.23
CA GLU A 318 5.98 15.71 -17.66
C GLU A 318 6.34 14.52 -18.57
N ASN A 319 7.61 14.38 -18.94
CA ASN A 319 8.09 13.35 -19.86
C ASN A 319 7.46 13.44 -21.27
N PHE A 320 7.46 14.63 -21.86
CA PHE A 320 6.87 14.82 -23.20
C PHE A 320 7.78 14.28 -24.31
N SER A 321 7.21 13.52 -25.24
CA SER A 321 7.91 12.88 -26.35
C SER A 321 7.19 13.08 -27.70
N ASN A 322 7.85 12.74 -28.81
CA ASN A 322 7.20 12.64 -30.12
C ASN A 322 6.32 11.37 -30.26
N ASP A 323 6.52 10.36 -29.42
CA ASP A 323 5.67 9.17 -29.40
C ASP A 323 4.25 9.50 -28.92
N VAL A 324 3.29 9.40 -29.84
CA VAL A 324 1.87 9.70 -29.59
C VAL A 324 1.20 8.71 -28.64
N LYS A 325 1.80 7.53 -28.40
CA LYS A 325 1.27 6.54 -27.45
C LYS A 325 1.54 6.94 -26.01
N SER A 326 2.76 7.39 -25.71
CA SER A 326 3.15 7.88 -24.38
C SER A 326 2.79 9.36 -24.15
N SER A 327 2.79 10.17 -25.21
CA SER A 327 2.43 11.59 -25.17
C SER A 327 1.33 11.90 -26.18
N SER A 328 0.07 11.89 -25.77
CA SER A 328 -1.06 12.14 -26.68
C SER A 328 -1.05 13.54 -27.32
N ASP A 329 -1.78 13.71 -28.43
CA ASP A 329 -1.94 15.04 -29.05
C ASP A 329 -2.69 16.03 -28.14
N ASP A 330 -3.61 15.53 -27.30
CA ASP A 330 -4.27 16.33 -26.27
C ASP A 330 -3.25 16.88 -25.25
N LYS A 331 -2.27 16.06 -24.82
CA LYS A 331 -1.17 16.52 -23.96
C LYS A 331 -0.35 17.61 -24.63
N ALA A 332 0.06 17.40 -25.88
CA ALA A 332 0.81 18.40 -26.66
C ALA A 332 0.05 19.74 -26.73
N GLN A 333 -1.27 19.68 -27.00
CA GLN A 333 -2.12 20.85 -27.10
C GLN A 333 -2.34 21.55 -25.75
N LYS A 334 -2.47 20.80 -24.65
CA LYS A 334 -2.56 21.35 -23.29
C LYS A 334 -1.28 22.06 -22.88
N LEU A 335 -0.12 21.45 -23.11
CA LEU A 335 1.19 22.08 -22.86
C LEU A 335 1.34 23.38 -23.65
N ALA A 336 1.04 23.34 -24.95
CA ALA A 336 1.09 24.52 -25.81
C ALA A 336 0.13 25.65 -25.36
N ASN A 337 -1.10 25.30 -24.99
CA ASN A 337 -2.06 26.27 -24.45
C ASN A 337 -1.57 26.85 -23.11
N GLY A 338 -0.93 26.05 -22.25
CA GLY A 338 -0.32 26.54 -21.01
C GLY A 338 0.73 27.61 -21.28
N ILE A 339 1.61 27.39 -22.26
CA ILE A 339 2.66 28.35 -22.65
C ILE A 339 2.05 29.62 -23.27
N VAL A 340 1.15 29.47 -24.24
CA VAL A 340 0.62 30.62 -24.99
C VAL A 340 -0.39 31.43 -24.17
N LYS A 341 -1.37 30.76 -23.55
CA LYS A 341 -2.49 31.42 -22.88
C LYS A 341 -2.19 31.71 -21.41
N ASN A 342 -1.69 30.72 -20.67
CA ASN A 342 -1.53 30.87 -19.22
C ASN A 342 -0.23 31.60 -18.87
N MET A 343 0.87 31.33 -19.58
CA MET A 343 2.13 32.06 -19.39
C MET A 343 2.25 33.33 -20.24
N LYS A 344 1.24 33.61 -21.10
CA LYS A 344 1.20 34.76 -22.01
C LYS A 344 2.40 34.85 -22.96
N GLN A 345 2.83 33.69 -23.48
CA GLN A 345 3.84 33.58 -24.53
C GLN A 345 5.19 34.24 -24.15
N PRO A 346 5.93 33.68 -23.18
CA PRO A 346 7.21 34.25 -22.75
C PRO A 346 8.24 34.26 -23.89
N ASP A 347 9.14 35.24 -23.93
CA ASP A 347 10.19 35.34 -24.97
C ASP A 347 11.19 34.17 -24.91
N ILE A 348 11.47 33.66 -23.71
CA ILE A 348 12.33 32.50 -23.47
C ILE A 348 11.60 31.52 -22.55
N ILE A 349 11.60 30.24 -22.91
CA ILE A 349 11.13 29.16 -22.05
C ILE A 349 12.21 28.10 -21.88
N GLY A 350 12.65 27.89 -20.65
CA GLY A 350 13.40 26.71 -20.26
C GLY A 350 12.44 25.55 -20.04
N VAL A 351 12.66 24.42 -20.68
CA VAL A 351 11.83 23.22 -20.48
C VAL A 351 12.62 22.10 -19.82
N THR A 352 11.94 21.34 -18.96
CA THR A 352 12.46 20.13 -18.32
C THR A 352 11.56 18.94 -18.63
N GLU A 353 12.10 17.73 -18.48
CA GLU A 353 11.41 16.47 -18.80
C GLU A 353 10.90 16.40 -20.24
N VAL A 354 11.75 16.79 -21.19
CA VAL A 354 11.57 16.41 -22.59
C VAL A 354 12.26 15.06 -22.76
N GLN A 355 11.51 14.08 -23.24
CA GLN A 355 12.03 12.75 -23.52
C GLN A 355 12.55 12.63 -24.95
N ASP A 356 13.25 11.52 -25.15
CA ASP A 356 13.64 11.01 -26.45
C ASP A 356 12.44 10.88 -27.40
N ASN A 357 12.72 10.84 -28.70
CA ASN A 357 11.73 10.87 -29.76
C ASN A 357 10.75 9.70 -29.68
N ASP A 358 11.21 8.56 -29.18
CA ASP A 358 10.43 7.32 -29.01
C ASP A 358 9.79 7.18 -27.63
N GLY A 359 9.94 8.17 -26.76
CA GLY A 359 9.32 8.18 -25.43
C GLY A 359 9.99 7.22 -24.45
N PRO A 360 9.25 6.63 -23.50
CA PRO A 360 9.84 5.83 -22.44
C PRO A 360 10.31 4.48 -23.01
N GLY A 361 11.61 4.17 -22.87
CA GLY A 361 12.16 2.88 -23.27
C GLY A 361 13.66 2.89 -23.48
N ASN A 362 14.18 1.82 -24.08
CA ASN A 362 15.61 1.68 -24.43
C ASN A 362 15.93 2.35 -25.78
N GLY A 363 15.35 3.53 -25.98
CA GLY A 363 15.42 4.30 -27.21
C GLY A 363 16.78 4.93 -27.49
N GLY A 364 16.83 5.68 -28.59
CA GLY A 364 17.97 6.54 -28.91
C GLY A 364 17.85 7.87 -28.16
N PRO A 365 18.95 8.50 -27.73
CA PRO A 365 18.95 9.70 -26.87
C PRO A 365 18.54 11.00 -27.61
N GLN A 366 17.95 10.88 -28.80
CA GLN A 366 17.57 12.03 -29.62
C GLN A 366 16.18 12.51 -29.21
N GLY A 367 16.06 13.80 -28.85
CA GLY A 367 14.77 14.44 -28.52
C GLY A 367 14.33 15.53 -29.51
N ASP A 368 15.03 15.71 -30.64
CA ASP A 368 14.78 16.75 -31.64
C ASP A 368 13.34 16.75 -32.18
N GLN A 369 12.77 15.58 -32.45
CA GLN A 369 11.38 15.47 -32.91
C GLN A 369 10.38 15.80 -31.79
N SER A 370 10.70 15.45 -30.53
CA SER A 370 9.90 15.85 -29.36
C SER A 370 9.82 17.38 -29.26
N TYR A 371 10.94 18.07 -29.47
CA TYR A 371 10.96 19.54 -29.53
C TYR A 371 10.17 20.10 -30.71
N GLU A 372 10.37 19.57 -31.91
CA GLU A 372 9.66 20.03 -33.11
C GLU A 372 8.15 19.88 -32.96
N ARG A 373 7.69 18.78 -32.35
CA ARG A 373 6.28 18.54 -32.05
C ARG A 373 5.72 19.58 -31.09
N LEU A 374 6.44 19.89 -30.01
CA LEU A 374 6.03 20.94 -29.08
C LEU A 374 5.98 22.31 -29.76
N ILE A 375 7.02 22.67 -30.52
CA ILE A 375 7.08 23.95 -31.25
C ILE A 375 5.88 24.08 -32.21
N ARG A 376 5.54 23.01 -32.93
CA ARG A 376 4.39 22.98 -33.82
C ARG A 376 3.08 23.19 -33.05
N ALA A 377 2.91 22.52 -31.91
CA ALA A 377 1.73 22.71 -31.06
C ALA A 377 1.62 24.14 -30.53
N ILE A 378 2.73 24.76 -30.10
CA ILE A 378 2.75 26.17 -29.65
C ILE A 378 2.38 27.12 -30.79
N LYS A 379 2.94 26.94 -31.99
CA LYS A 379 2.60 27.73 -33.18
C LYS A 379 1.10 27.66 -33.49
N THR A 380 0.54 26.45 -33.48
CA THR A 380 -0.90 26.22 -33.65
C THR A 380 -1.71 26.92 -32.57
N ALA A 381 -1.33 26.78 -31.29
CA ALA A 381 -2.05 27.39 -30.18
C ALA A 381 -2.02 28.93 -30.19
N ALA A 382 -0.96 29.54 -30.71
CA ALA A 382 -0.82 30.98 -30.87
C ALA A 382 -1.46 31.54 -32.14
N GLY A 383 -1.88 30.68 -33.08
CA GLY A 383 -2.46 31.10 -34.36
C GLY A 383 -1.46 31.80 -35.29
N VAL A 384 -0.16 31.54 -35.15
CA VAL A 384 0.91 32.18 -35.94
C VAL A 384 1.84 31.15 -36.57
N GLN A 385 2.39 31.47 -37.75
CA GLN A 385 3.37 30.63 -38.44
C GLN A 385 4.78 30.75 -37.83
N ASN A 386 5.08 31.91 -37.23
CA ASN A 386 6.37 32.23 -36.62
C ASN A 386 6.17 32.65 -35.17
N ILE A 387 6.99 32.08 -34.29
CA ILE A 387 7.02 32.36 -32.86
C ILE A 387 8.46 32.69 -32.49
N ASN A 388 8.67 33.83 -31.84
CA ASN A 388 9.96 34.20 -31.25
C ASN A 388 9.99 33.69 -29.81
N ILE A 389 10.07 32.37 -29.63
CA ILE A 389 10.30 31.74 -28.34
C ILE A 389 11.59 30.95 -28.45
N LEU A 390 12.55 31.27 -27.61
CA LEU A 390 13.73 30.44 -27.45
C LEU A 390 13.41 29.32 -26.45
N ILE A 391 13.46 28.07 -26.90
CA ILE A 391 13.31 26.90 -26.03
C ILE A 391 14.70 26.43 -25.60
N LEU A 392 14.97 26.46 -24.30
CA LEU A 392 16.22 26.00 -23.70
C LEU A 392 16.01 24.71 -22.92
N THR A 393 17.02 23.86 -22.91
CA THR A 393 16.96 22.56 -22.23
C THR A 393 18.11 22.45 -21.25
N LEU A 394 17.83 21.88 -20.09
CA LEU A 394 18.87 21.44 -19.16
C LEU A 394 19.17 19.99 -19.53
N LYS A 395 20.39 19.74 -20.05
CA LYS A 395 20.93 18.38 -20.20
C LYS A 395 21.48 17.88 -18.88
#